data_AF-A0AAE3UA58-F1
#
_entry.id   AF-A0AAE3UA58-F1
#
_cell.length_a   1.000
_cell.length_b   1.000
_cell.length_c   1.000
_cell.angle_alpha   90.00
_cell.angle_beta   90.00
_cell.angle_gamma   90.00
#
_symmetry.space_group_name_H-M   'P 1'
#
loop_
_entity.id
_entity.type
_entity.pdbx_description
1 polymer ?
#
loop_
_entity_poly.entity_id
_entity_poly.type
_entity_poly.pdbx_seq_one_letter_code
_entity_poly.pdbx_strand_id
1 'polypeptide(L)'
;MSITRAFIILPILFLTIYCGFINGNEKLPSFELQSQKSIQTIDTSGLSSKEKNLLKKLLKVNMKAFKGKTVISFITSPIIKEYREHVLMDEPPGHLSHLLLVYSNKVEIKVYADKLQYTKSFSKTLDWNLSTYGKEKIRQIELCGNGYSKERCMQIVE
;
A
#
# COMPACT_ATOMS: atom_id res chain seq x y z
N MET A 1 40.88 9.16 57.08
CA MET A 1 40.04 7.95 56.92
C MET A 1 38.69 8.40 56.35
N SER A 2 38.60 8.57 55.03
CA SER A 2 38.04 7.60 54.05
C SER A 2 36.51 7.49 54.07
N ILE A 3 35.81 8.53 53.58
CA ILE A 3 34.35 8.53 53.32
C ILE A 3 34.06 8.56 51.80
N THR A 4 35.07 8.57 50.94
CA THR A 4 34.92 8.75 49.48
C THR A 4 34.69 7.47 48.67
N ARG A 5 34.62 6.29 49.28
CA ARG A 5 34.50 5.01 48.54
C ARG A 5 33.08 4.42 48.47
N ALA A 6 32.10 4.97 49.18
CA ALA A 6 30.74 4.41 49.22
C ALA A 6 29.83 4.85 48.06
N PHE A 7 30.12 5.96 47.38
CA PHE A 7 29.22 6.55 46.37
C PHE A 7 29.38 6.00 44.94
N ILE A 8 30.39 5.16 44.68
CA ILE A 8 30.64 4.60 43.34
C ILE A 8 30.00 3.21 43.16
N ILE A 9 29.67 2.51 44.25
CA ILE A 9 29.14 1.14 44.17
C ILE A 9 27.62 1.12 43.89
N LEU A 10 26.89 2.18 44.27
CA LEU A 10 25.44 2.26 44.09
C LEU A 10 24.95 2.30 42.62
N PRO A 11 25.58 3.06 41.68
CA PRO A 11 25.11 3.08 40.29
C PRO A 11 25.42 1.80 39.51
N ILE A 12 26.43 1.02 39.92
CA ILE A 12 26.80 -0.25 39.24
C ILE A 12 25.76 -1.33 39.51
N LEU A 13 25.16 -1.35 40.71
CA LEU A 13 24.12 -2.31 41.09
C LEU A 13 22.79 -2.07 40.35
N PHE A 14 22.47 -0.82 40.00
CA PHE A 14 21.30 -0.49 39.17
C PHE A 14 21.50 -0.86 37.70
N LEU A 15 22.73 -0.80 37.17
CA LEU A 15 23.01 -1.15 35.78
C LEU A 15 22.85 -2.66 35.50
N THR A 16 23.17 -3.51 36.49
CA THR A 16 23.01 -4.97 36.35
C THR A 16 21.57 -5.44 36.43
N ILE A 17 20.69 -4.73 37.15
CA ILE A 17 19.25 -5.06 37.19
C ILE A 17 18.58 -4.74 35.85
N TYR A 18 19.02 -3.70 35.14
CA TYR A 18 18.46 -3.34 33.84
C TYR A 18 18.85 -4.32 32.72
N CYS A 19 20.06 -4.90 32.76
CA CYS A 19 20.48 -5.88 31.75
C CYS A 19 19.82 -7.26 31.93
N GLY A 20 19.31 -7.58 33.12
CA GLY A 20 18.64 -8.86 33.40
C GLY A 20 17.22 -8.98 32.82
N PHE A 21 16.59 -7.87 32.41
CA PHE A 21 15.20 -7.85 31.93
C PHE A 21 15.04 -7.88 30.40
N ILE A 22 16.13 -7.93 29.62
CA ILE A 22 16.06 -7.95 28.14
C ILE A 22 16.08 -9.39 27.56
N ASN A 23 16.25 -10.43 28.39
CA ASN A 23 16.15 -11.84 27.96
C ASN A 23 14.78 -12.47 28.24
N GLY A 24 13.71 -11.66 28.19
CA GLY A 24 12.36 -12.17 28.03
C GLY A 24 12.17 -12.72 26.62
N ASN A 25 12.50 -14.00 26.44
CA ASN A 25 11.94 -14.83 25.37
C ASN A 25 10.43 -15.03 25.62
N GLU A 26 9.68 -13.93 25.65
CA GLU A 26 8.26 -14.00 25.39
C GLU A 26 8.15 -14.32 23.90
N LYS A 27 7.88 -15.60 23.63
CA LYS A 27 7.29 -15.98 22.35
C LYS A 27 6.03 -15.16 22.21
N LEU A 28 6.14 -14.03 21.50
CA LEU A 28 4.99 -13.33 20.95
C LEU A 28 4.12 -14.40 20.30
N PRO A 29 2.81 -14.44 20.59
CA PRO A 29 1.91 -15.30 19.85
C PRO A 29 2.11 -14.93 18.38
N SER A 30 2.65 -15.87 17.61
CA SER A 30 2.67 -15.78 16.16
C SER A 30 1.21 -15.72 15.77
N PHE A 31 0.72 -14.49 15.58
CA PHE A 31 -0.55 -14.24 14.95
C PHE A 31 -0.35 -14.72 13.51
N GLU A 32 -0.58 -16.01 13.28
CA GLU A 32 -0.81 -16.55 11.95
C GLU A 32 -2.05 -15.85 11.43
N LEU A 33 -1.82 -14.68 10.84
CA LEU A 33 -2.77 -14.00 10.00
C LEU A 33 -2.97 -14.97 8.85
N GLN A 34 -3.99 -15.82 8.98
CA GLN A 34 -4.46 -16.70 7.92
C GLN A 34 -4.85 -15.80 6.75
N SER A 35 -3.88 -15.52 5.89
CA SER A 35 -4.06 -14.98 4.55
C SER A 35 -4.76 -16.08 3.76
N GLN A 36 -6.04 -16.25 4.04
CA GLN A 36 -6.95 -17.03 3.22
C GLN A 36 -7.17 -16.20 1.97
N LYS A 37 -6.19 -16.28 1.07
CA LYS A 37 -6.14 -15.59 -0.20
C LYS A 37 -7.23 -16.15 -1.10
N SER A 38 -8.46 -15.72 -0.85
CA SER A 38 -9.55 -15.95 -1.77
C SER A 38 -9.16 -15.28 -3.08
N ILE A 39 -8.90 -16.09 -4.10
CA ILE A 39 -8.78 -15.59 -5.47
C ILE A 39 -10.19 -15.11 -5.81
N GLN A 40 -10.47 -13.83 -5.52
CA GLN A 40 -11.70 -13.21 -5.93
C GLN A 40 -11.70 -13.19 -7.46
N THR A 41 -12.51 -14.04 -8.07
CA THR A 41 -12.72 -14.03 -9.52
C THR A 41 -13.44 -12.74 -9.87
N ILE A 42 -12.81 -11.92 -10.72
CA ILE A 42 -13.45 -10.72 -11.26
C ILE A 42 -14.66 -11.18 -12.07
N ASP A 43 -15.87 -10.80 -11.63
CA ASP A 43 -17.07 -11.08 -12.41
C ASP A 43 -17.00 -10.34 -13.74
N THR A 44 -17.03 -11.11 -14.83
CA THR A 44 -16.98 -10.56 -16.19
C THR A 44 -18.37 -10.46 -16.83
N SER A 45 -19.43 -10.77 -16.08
CA SER A 45 -20.81 -10.57 -16.50
C SER A 45 -21.03 -9.07 -16.79
N GLY A 46 -21.57 -8.76 -17.97
CA GLY A 46 -21.80 -7.38 -18.40
C GLY A 46 -20.59 -6.65 -19.01
N LEU A 47 -19.37 -7.21 -19.05
CA LEU A 47 -18.26 -6.62 -19.80
C LEU A 47 -18.43 -6.83 -21.31
N SER A 48 -18.15 -5.79 -22.10
CA SER A 48 -18.06 -5.92 -23.57
C SER A 48 -16.87 -6.79 -23.99
N SER A 49 -16.87 -7.30 -25.22
CA SER A 49 -15.75 -8.10 -25.75
C SER A 49 -14.42 -7.33 -25.71
N LYS A 50 -14.46 -6.01 -25.93
CA LYS A 50 -13.28 -5.13 -25.85
C LYS A 50 -12.74 -5.07 -24.42
N GLU A 51 -13.60 -4.90 -23.43
CA GLU A 51 -13.22 -4.84 -22.00
C GLU A 51 -12.71 -6.18 -21.49
N LYS A 52 -13.32 -7.29 -21.91
CA LYS A 52 -12.82 -8.64 -21.57
C LYS A 52 -11.41 -8.87 -22.11
N ASN A 53 -11.12 -8.41 -23.32
CA ASN A 53 -9.78 -8.51 -23.91
C ASN A 53 -8.77 -7.63 -23.18
N LEU A 54 -9.15 -6.41 -22.80
CA LEU A 54 -8.32 -5.54 -21.98
C LEU A 54 -8.02 -6.17 -20.62
N LEU A 55 -9.05 -6.66 -19.91
CA LEU A 55 -8.89 -7.30 -18.61
C LEU A 55 -7.95 -8.51 -18.69
N LYS A 56 -8.09 -9.34 -19.73
CA LYS A 56 -7.17 -10.45 -20.00
C LYS A 56 -5.73 -9.99 -20.22
N LYS A 57 -5.49 -8.84 -20.88
CA LYS A 57 -4.15 -8.27 -21.04
C LYS A 57 -3.58 -7.82 -19.69
N LEU A 58 -4.38 -7.10 -18.90
CA LEU A 58 -3.97 -6.58 -17.59
C LEU A 58 -3.69 -7.70 -16.58
N LEU A 59 -4.50 -8.77 -16.57
CA LEU A 59 -4.29 -9.95 -15.72
C LEU A 59 -3.00 -10.71 -16.04
N LYS A 60 -2.45 -10.57 -17.25
CA LYS A 60 -1.14 -11.15 -17.61
C LYS A 60 0.04 -10.32 -17.07
N VAL A 61 -0.19 -9.09 -16.63
CA VAL A 61 0.86 -8.24 -16.05
C VAL A 61 1.20 -8.74 -14.65
N ASN A 62 2.48 -8.94 -14.39
CA ASN A 62 2.96 -9.27 -13.05
C ASN A 62 2.95 -8.03 -12.16
N MET A 63 1.77 -7.66 -11.62
CA MET A 63 1.60 -6.46 -10.78
C MET A 63 2.48 -6.50 -9.52
N LYS A 64 2.77 -7.70 -9.00
CA LYS A 64 3.64 -7.88 -7.83
C LYS A 64 5.06 -7.36 -8.06
N ALA A 65 5.54 -7.34 -9.31
CA ALA A 65 6.86 -6.82 -9.66
C ALA A 65 6.97 -5.29 -9.52
N PHE A 66 5.87 -4.59 -9.25
CA PHE A 66 5.82 -3.15 -9.00
C PHE A 66 5.73 -2.79 -7.52
N LYS A 67 5.54 -3.76 -6.62
CA LYS A 67 5.55 -3.50 -5.17
C LYS A 67 6.89 -2.88 -4.76
N GLY A 68 6.82 -1.78 -4.00
CA GLY A 68 7.99 -1.01 -3.55
C GLY A 68 8.64 -0.12 -4.61
N LYS A 69 8.24 -0.23 -5.89
CA LYS A 69 8.66 0.69 -6.96
C LYS A 69 7.84 1.96 -6.93
N THR A 70 8.30 3.00 -7.63
CA THR A 70 7.59 4.27 -7.72
C THR A 70 6.33 4.15 -8.57
N VAL A 71 5.28 4.90 -8.23
CA VAL A 71 4.04 4.95 -9.02
C VAL A 71 4.32 5.34 -10.47
N ILE A 72 5.24 6.27 -10.73
CA ILE A 72 5.60 6.68 -12.09
C ILE A 72 6.16 5.52 -12.92
N SER A 73 6.93 4.60 -12.32
CA SER A 73 7.48 3.44 -13.02
C SER A 73 6.40 2.44 -13.44
N PHE A 74 5.28 2.39 -12.69
CA PHE A 74 4.14 1.55 -13.01
C PHE A 74 3.32 2.13 -14.15
N ILE A 75 2.93 3.41 -14.05
CA ILE A 75 2.06 4.06 -15.04
C ILE A 75 2.75 4.32 -16.38
N THR A 76 4.08 4.38 -16.42
CA THR A 76 4.86 4.53 -17.66
C THR A 76 5.13 3.20 -18.36
N SER A 77 4.79 2.06 -17.75
CA SER A 77 5.03 0.76 -18.39
C SER A 77 4.15 0.62 -19.65
N PRO A 78 4.65 -0.03 -20.73
CA PRO A 78 3.96 -0.06 -22.01
C PRO A 78 2.52 -0.61 -21.96
N ILE A 79 2.26 -1.56 -21.06
CA ILE A 79 0.93 -2.19 -20.93
C ILE A 79 0.00 -1.35 -20.07
N ILE A 80 0.53 -0.64 -19.08
CA ILE A 80 -0.27 0.12 -18.12
C ILE A 80 -0.60 1.53 -18.63
N LYS A 81 0.24 2.14 -19.47
CA LYS A 81 0.03 3.51 -19.96
C LYS A 81 -1.19 3.71 -20.87
N GLU A 82 -1.95 2.65 -21.19
CA GLU A 82 -3.12 2.70 -22.06
C GLU A 82 -4.42 3.15 -21.35
N TYR A 83 -4.33 3.69 -20.13
CA TYR A 83 -5.50 4.27 -19.43
C TYR A 83 -5.99 5.56 -20.11
N ARG A 84 -7.29 5.84 -20.03
CA ARG A 84 -7.91 7.04 -20.61
C ARG A 84 -7.69 8.27 -19.75
N GLU A 85 -7.84 8.09 -18.44
CA GLU A 85 -7.75 9.16 -17.45
C GLU A 85 -7.22 8.61 -16.13
N HIS A 86 -6.80 9.54 -15.27
CA HIS A 86 -6.35 9.24 -13.93
C HIS A 86 -6.98 10.20 -12.94
N VAL A 87 -7.29 9.72 -11.73
CA VAL A 87 -7.91 10.50 -10.67
C VAL A 87 -7.22 10.18 -9.35
N LEU A 88 -6.85 11.21 -8.59
CA LEU A 88 -6.37 11.04 -7.21
C LEU A 88 -7.59 11.06 -6.30
N MET A 89 -7.92 9.90 -5.73
CA MET A 89 -9.16 9.68 -4.99
C MET A 89 -9.01 10.12 -3.53
N ASP A 90 -9.98 10.89 -3.04
CA ASP A 90 -10.08 11.28 -1.65
C ASP A 90 -10.98 10.34 -0.84
N GLU A 91 -10.69 10.25 0.45
CA GLU A 91 -11.60 9.77 1.48
C GLU A 91 -11.90 10.91 2.45
N PRO A 92 -13.14 11.07 2.94
CA PRO A 92 -13.43 12.06 3.97
C PRO A 92 -12.54 11.86 5.22
N PRO A 93 -11.97 12.92 5.81
CA PRO A 93 -12.15 14.35 5.52
C PRO A 93 -11.04 14.95 4.62
N GLY A 94 -10.92 14.51 3.37
CA GLY A 94 -9.93 15.04 2.42
C GLY A 94 -8.56 14.39 2.53
N HIS A 95 -8.56 13.07 2.76
CA HIS A 95 -7.39 12.21 2.82
C HIS A 95 -7.14 11.55 1.46
N LEU A 96 -5.93 11.67 0.93
CA LEU A 96 -5.55 10.99 -0.31
C LEU A 96 -5.48 9.49 -0.07
N SER A 97 -6.39 8.74 -0.70
CA SER A 97 -6.48 7.29 -0.55
C SER A 97 -5.60 6.56 -1.57
N HIS A 98 -5.85 6.80 -2.86
CA HIS A 98 -5.16 6.10 -3.95
C HIS A 98 -5.22 6.85 -5.27
N LEU A 99 -4.39 6.42 -6.23
CA LEU A 99 -4.50 6.79 -7.63
C LEU A 99 -5.40 5.79 -8.35
N LEU A 100 -6.42 6.28 -9.04
CA LEU A 100 -7.30 5.52 -9.89
C LEU A 100 -6.92 5.71 -11.35
N LEU A 101 -6.66 4.63 -12.07
CA LEU A 101 -6.39 4.61 -13.51
C LEU A 101 -7.60 4.00 -14.23
N VAL A 102 -8.29 4.80 -15.05
CA VAL A 102 -9.55 4.41 -15.68
C VAL A 102 -9.30 4.03 -17.14
N TYR A 103 -9.64 2.79 -17.52
CA TYR A 103 -9.54 2.32 -18.90
C TYR A 103 -10.90 2.28 -19.60
N SER A 104 -11.96 2.03 -18.84
CA SER A 104 -13.36 2.14 -19.27
C SER A 104 -14.25 2.37 -18.05
N ASN A 105 -15.54 2.59 -18.28
CA ASN A 105 -16.55 2.71 -17.22
C ASN A 105 -16.66 1.45 -16.35
N LYS A 106 -16.01 0.34 -16.74
CA LYS A 106 -16.06 -0.95 -16.04
C LYS A 106 -14.70 -1.53 -15.70
N VAL A 107 -13.59 -0.93 -16.16
CA VAL A 107 -12.25 -1.46 -15.92
C VAL A 107 -11.34 -0.35 -15.43
N GLU A 108 -10.84 -0.54 -14.21
CA GLU A 108 -10.00 0.44 -13.52
C GLU A 108 -8.93 -0.27 -12.69
N ILE A 109 -7.85 0.46 -12.40
CA ILE A 109 -6.78 0.01 -11.51
C ILE A 109 -6.63 1.02 -10.37
N LYS A 110 -6.63 0.53 -9.14
CA LYS A 110 -6.32 1.32 -7.95
C LYS A 110 -4.87 1.09 -7.54
N VAL A 111 -4.13 2.17 -7.31
CA VAL A 111 -2.72 2.14 -6.92
C VAL A 111 -2.56 2.85 -5.59
N TYR A 112 -2.26 2.07 -4.57
CA TYR A 112 -2.08 2.55 -3.20
C TYR A 112 -0.60 2.75 -2.91
N ALA A 113 -0.27 3.92 -2.38
CA ALA A 113 1.07 4.20 -1.86
C ALA A 113 1.30 3.47 -0.52
N ASP A 114 2.56 3.20 -0.21
CA ASP A 114 3.00 2.68 1.09
C ASP A 114 3.01 3.77 2.15
N LYS A 115 3.72 4.84 1.86
CA LYS A 115 3.77 6.07 2.65
C LYS A 115 3.74 7.24 1.68
N LEU A 116 3.11 8.32 2.10
CA LEU A 116 3.10 9.57 1.35
C LEU A 116 4.24 10.46 1.85
N GLN A 117 5.40 10.36 1.21
CA GLN A 117 6.61 11.10 1.57
C GLN A 117 6.74 12.42 0.80
N TYR A 118 6.23 12.44 -0.43
CA TYR A 118 6.34 13.57 -1.35
C TYR A 118 5.01 14.30 -1.54
N THR A 119 3.89 13.63 -1.25
CA THR A 119 2.53 14.15 -1.37
C THR A 119 1.94 14.35 0.01
N LYS A 120 1.26 15.47 0.22
CA LYS A 120 0.57 15.72 1.49
C LYS A 120 -0.65 14.82 1.60
N SER A 121 -0.76 13.98 2.63
CA SER A 121 -1.88 13.04 2.78
C SER A 121 -3.22 13.73 2.99
N PHE A 122 -3.26 14.82 3.75
CA PHE A 122 -4.49 15.58 4.00
C PHE A 122 -4.44 16.94 3.31
N SER A 123 -5.47 17.27 2.52
CA SER A 123 -5.63 18.59 1.93
C SER A 123 -7.08 19.04 1.98
N LYS A 124 -7.30 20.28 2.42
CA LYS A 124 -8.63 20.91 2.37
C LYS A 124 -8.98 21.35 0.94
N THR A 125 -7.98 21.60 0.12
CA THR A 125 -8.10 22.11 -1.26
C THR A 125 -7.97 21.02 -2.31
N LEU A 126 -7.65 19.78 -1.90
CA LEU A 126 -7.48 18.61 -2.79
C LEU A 126 -6.50 18.88 -3.95
N ASP A 127 -5.46 19.67 -3.69
CA ASP A 127 -4.45 20.15 -4.65
C ASP A 127 -3.36 19.11 -4.96
N TRP A 128 -3.69 17.82 -4.87
CA TRP A 128 -2.76 16.76 -5.18
C TRP A 128 -2.47 16.70 -6.68
N ASN A 129 -1.23 16.38 -7.02
CA ASN A 129 -0.82 16.24 -8.41
C ASN A 129 -0.13 14.90 -8.64
N LEU A 130 -0.29 14.38 -9.85
CA LEU A 130 0.30 13.09 -10.24
C LEU A 130 1.83 13.11 -10.22
N SER A 131 2.47 14.27 -10.42
CA SER A 131 3.94 14.38 -10.44
C SER A 131 4.55 14.10 -9.07
N THR A 132 3.96 14.62 -7.99
CA THR A 132 4.38 14.32 -6.61
C THR A 132 3.96 12.92 -6.21
N TYR A 133 2.72 12.51 -6.50
CA TYR A 133 2.25 11.15 -6.18
C TYR A 133 3.02 10.07 -6.93
N GLY A 134 3.47 10.37 -8.15
CA GLY A 134 4.29 9.51 -8.99
C GLY A 134 5.61 9.08 -8.33
N LYS A 135 6.11 9.84 -7.36
CA LYS A 135 7.34 9.54 -6.61
C LYS A 135 7.13 8.57 -5.46
N GLU A 136 5.87 8.39 -5.03
CA GLU A 136 5.54 7.50 -3.92
C GLU A 136 5.78 6.04 -4.29
N LYS A 137 6.11 5.22 -3.29
CA LYS A 137 6.29 3.78 -3.46
C LYS A 137 4.96 3.06 -3.41
N ILE A 138 4.78 2.09 -4.29
CA ILE A 138 3.56 1.27 -4.37
C ILE A 138 3.54 0.25 -3.24
N ARG A 139 2.47 0.23 -2.47
CA ARG A 139 2.16 -0.83 -1.50
C ARG A 139 1.29 -1.91 -2.12
N GLN A 140 0.22 -1.47 -2.79
CA GLN A 140 -0.86 -2.35 -3.24
C GLN A 140 -1.42 -1.87 -4.58
N ILE A 141 -1.80 -2.83 -5.41
CA ILE A 141 -2.46 -2.62 -6.69
C ILE A 141 -3.69 -3.52 -6.73
N GLU A 142 -4.83 -2.94 -7.09
CA GLU A 142 -6.08 -3.65 -7.30
C GLU A 142 -6.57 -3.45 -8.73
N LEU A 143 -7.06 -4.52 -9.34
CA LEU A 143 -7.72 -4.47 -10.64
C LEU A 143 -9.21 -4.71 -10.41
N CYS A 144 -10.03 -3.73 -10.79
CA CYS A 144 -11.47 -3.79 -10.57
C CYS A 144 -12.20 -3.99 -11.91
N GLY A 145 -13.19 -4.87 -11.89
CA GLY A 145 -14.13 -5.08 -12.99
C GLY A 145 -15.54 -4.69 -12.55
N ASN A 146 -16.31 -4.05 -13.45
CA ASN A 146 -17.66 -3.51 -13.28
C ASN A 146 -17.81 -2.11 -12.64
N GLY A 147 -16.74 -1.30 -12.65
CA GLY A 147 -16.83 0.15 -12.48
C GLY A 147 -17.11 0.65 -11.07
N TYR A 148 -17.32 1.96 -10.94
CA TYR A 148 -17.38 2.77 -9.71
C TYR A 148 -18.42 2.37 -8.65
N SER A 149 -19.25 1.35 -8.87
CA SER A 149 -20.33 0.96 -7.98
C SER A 149 -20.07 -0.41 -7.34
N LYS A 150 -19.57 -0.37 -6.09
CA LYS A 150 -19.53 -1.44 -5.07
C LYS A 150 -18.76 -2.74 -5.41
N GLU A 151 -17.58 -2.85 -4.76
CA GLU A 151 -17.05 -4.06 -4.11
C GLU A 151 -16.74 -5.30 -4.98
N ARG A 152 -16.15 -5.14 -6.18
CA ARG A 152 -15.57 -6.28 -6.92
C ARG A 152 -14.18 -5.99 -7.46
N CYS A 153 -13.28 -5.63 -6.56
CA CYS A 153 -11.86 -5.44 -6.87
C CYS A 153 -11.08 -6.71 -6.52
N MET A 154 -10.26 -7.19 -7.45
CA MET A 154 -9.30 -8.23 -7.14
C MET A 154 -8.04 -7.58 -6.59
N GLN A 155 -7.72 -7.87 -5.33
CA GLN A 155 -6.45 -7.47 -4.73
C GLN A 155 -5.33 -8.34 -5.32
N ILE A 156 -4.41 -7.72 -6.07
CA ILE A 156 -3.32 -8.45 -6.73
C ILE A 156 -2.05 -8.41 -5.88
N VAL A 157 -1.93 -7.42 -4.99
CA VAL A 157 -0.75 -7.18 -4.15
C VAL A 157 -1.18 -6.84 -2.72
N GLU A 158 -0.66 -7.59 -1.75
CA GLU A 158 -0.52 -7.20 -0.33
C GLU A 158 0.94 -6.81 -0.10
#